data_AF-A0A940RBI5-F1
#
_entry.id   AF-A0A940RBI5-F1
#
_cell.length_a   1.000
_cell.length_b   1.000
_cell.length_c   1.000
_cell.angle_alpha   90.00
_cell.angle_beta   90.00
_cell.angle_gamma   90.00
#
_symmetry.space_group_name_H-M   'P 1'
#
loop_
_entity.id
_entity.type
_entity.pdbx_description
1 polymer ?
#
loop_
_entity_poly.entity_id
_entity_poly.type
_entity_poly.pdbx_seq_one_letter_code
_entity_poly.pdbx_strand_id
1 'polypeptide(L)'
;MNRLLLVGCFLGLVSASCTKKVGQAPPPLVPEVTVVKVFPRTIPLTKEYVGQMSGIRDIQVRARVGGILLKRYYTEGASVKAGALLFKIDPAPYQAALDQARGQVSLAQARYI
;
A
#
# COMPACT_ATOMS: atom_id res chain seq x y z
N MET A 1 -111.90 -18.36 2.00
CA MET A 1 -112.96 -19.21 1.42
C MET A 1 -112.29 -20.20 0.44
N ASN A 2 -111.36 -21.02 0.92
CA ASN A 2 -111.51 -22.35 1.53
C ASN A 2 -111.77 -23.47 0.52
N ARG A 3 -110.91 -24.49 0.62
CA ARG A 3 -111.05 -25.90 0.20
C ARG A 3 -110.64 -26.27 -1.22
N LEU A 4 -110.06 -27.44 -1.48
CA LEU A 4 -109.31 -28.47 -0.75
C LEU A 4 -109.08 -29.54 -1.84
N LEU A 5 -107.84 -30.04 -1.99
CA LEU A 5 -107.41 -31.39 -2.43
C LEU A 5 -108.32 -32.18 -3.41
N LEU A 6 -107.82 -32.81 -4.47
CA LEU A 6 -106.86 -33.92 -4.48
C LEU A 6 -106.76 -34.47 -5.93
N VAL A 7 -105.83 -35.41 -6.17
CA VAL A 7 -105.59 -36.23 -7.39
C VAL A 7 -104.58 -35.58 -8.35
N GLY A 8 -103.31 -35.96 -8.42
CA GLY A 8 -102.68 -37.23 -8.07
C GLY A 8 -102.19 -37.92 -9.35
N CYS A 9 -100.88 -38.16 -9.42
CA CYS A 9 -100.23 -39.08 -10.38
C CYS A 9 -99.99 -38.56 -11.81
N PHE A 10 -98.95 -37.75 -11.99
CA PHE A 10 -97.95 -38.01 -13.04
C PHE A 10 -96.60 -37.48 -12.60
N LEU A 11 -96.05 -38.22 -11.64
CA LEU A 11 -94.65 -38.34 -11.28
C LEU A 11 -93.84 -38.43 -12.58
N GLY A 12 -93.09 -37.39 -12.93
CA GLY A 12 -91.69 -37.30 -12.55
C GLY A 12 -90.82 -37.84 -13.69
N LEU A 13 -90.14 -36.94 -14.40
CA LEU A 13 -88.88 -37.14 -15.15
C LEU A 13 -88.76 -35.92 -16.10
N VAL A 14 -88.16 -34.81 -15.66
CA VAL A 14 -87.26 -33.92 -16.45
C VAL A 14 -86.79 -32.81 -15.50
N SER A 15 -85.77 -33.07 -14.69
CA SER A 15 -85.03 -31.99 -14.02
C SER A 15 -83.58 -32.39 -13.82
N ALA A 16 -82.79 -32.24 -14.88
CA ALA A 16 -81.33 -32.20 -14.80
C ALA A 16 -80.85 -30.91 -15.49
N SER A 17 -81.17 -29.76 -14.89
CA SER A 17 -80.47 -28.51 -15.18
C SER A 17 -79.09 -28.58 -14.53
N CYS A 18 -78.05 -28.68 -15.37
CA CYS A 18 -76.66 -28.63 -14.96
C CYS A 18 -76.26 -27.16 -14.66
N THR A 19 -76.14 -26.81 -13.39
CA THR A 19 -75.64 -25.49 -12.93
C THR A 19 -74.12 -25.54 -12.77
N LYS A 20 -73.40 -24.81 -13.63
CA LYS A 20 -71.96 -24.52 -13.46
C LYS A 20 -71.76 -23.61 -12.24
N LYS A 21 -70.93 -24.03 -11.27
CA LYS A 21 -70.31 -23.13 -10.28
C LYS A 21 -68.94 -22.71 -10.77
N VAL A 22 -68.76 -21.42 -11.06
CA VAL A 22 -67.44 -20.81 -11.24
C VAL A 22 -66.94 -20.39 -9.87
N GLY A 23 -65.93 -21.10 -9.37
CA GLY A 23 -65.22 -20.73 -8.13
C GLY A 23 -64.29 -19.55 -8.38
N GLN A 24 -64.24 -18.64 -7.41
CA GLN A 24 -63.40 -17.45 -7.39
C GLN A 24 -61.93 -17.84 -7.33
N ALA A 25 -61.10 -17.27 -8.23
CA ALA A 25 -59.67 -17.58 -8.30
C ALA A 25 -58.93 -17.14 -7.01
N PRO A 26 -57.95 -17.93 -6.50
CA PRO A 26 -57.17 -17.53 -5.34
C PRO A 26 -56.40 -16.23 -5.61
N PRO A 27 -56.24 -15.34 -4.62
CA PRO A 27 -55.39 -14.17 -4.76
C PRO A 27 -53.95 -14.60 -5.09
N PRO A 28 -53.23 -13.84 -5.94
CA PRO A 28 -51.89 -14.21 -6.37
C PRO A 28 -50.94 -14.29 -5.17
N LEU A 29 -50.21 -15.41 -5.10
CA LEU A 29 -49.21 -15.66 -4.07
C LEU A 29 -48.03 -14.69 -4.28
N VAL A 30 -47.87 -13.71 -3.38
CA VAL A 30 -46.72 -12.80 -3.41
C VAL A 30 -45.50 -13.53 -2.85
N PRO A 31 -44.42 -13.73 -3.63
CA PRO A 31 -43.24 -14.42 -3.13
C PRO A 31 -42.57 -13.55 -2.05
N GLU A 32 -42.37 -14.12 -0.87
CA GLU A 32 -41.62 -13.45 0.19
C GLU A 32 -40.15 -13.36 -0.20
N VAL A 33 -39.60 -12.14 -0.14
CA VAL A 33 -38.21 -11.87 -0.45
C VAL A 33 -37.53 -11.23 0.75
N THR A 34 -36.34 -11.72 1.06
CA THR A 34 -35.50 -11.15 2.11
C THR A 34 -34.85 -9.88 1.60
N VAL A 35 -35.09 -8.76 2.27
CA VAL A 35 -34.47 -7.46 1.95
C VAL A 35 -33.60 -6.97 3.10
N VAL A 36 -32.53 -6.27 2.75
CA VAL A 36 -31.65 -5.58 3.71
C VAL A 36 -31.63 -4.10 3.39
N LYS A 37 -31.86 -3.25 4.39
CA LYS A 37 -31.77 -1.79 4.27
C LYS A 37 -30.30 -1.36 4.37
N VAL A 38 -29.77 -0.76 3.30
CA VAL A 38 -28.43 -0.17 3.27
C VAL A 38 -28.49 1.32 3.63
N PHE A 39 -27.49 1.80 4.36
CA PHE A 39 -27.34 3.21 4.71
C PHE A 39 -25.96 3.71 4.29
N PRO A 40 -25.85 4.90 3.68
CA PRO A 40 -24.56 5.46 3.32
C PRO A 40 -23.75 5.75 4.58
N ARG A 41 -22.50 5.29 4.59
CA ARG A 41 -21.53 5.62 5.63
C ARG A 41 -20.22 6.00 4.97
N THR A 42 -19.66 7.14 5.38
CA THR A 42 -18.35 7.57 4.92
C THR A 42 -17.29 6.83 5.71
N ILE A 43 -16.44 6.07 5.02
CA ILE A 43 -15.29 5.38 5.60
C ILE A 43 -13.99 5.96 5.04
N PRO A 44 -12.93 6.11 5.86
CA PRO A 44 -11.64 6.56 5.38
C PRO A 44 -11.00 5.46 4.50
N LEU A 45 -10.45 5.87 3.36
CA LEU A 45 -9.63 5.01 2.50
C LEU A 45 -8.17 5.11 2.93
N THR A 46 -7.72 4.15 3.73
CA THR A 46 -6.31 4.03 4.12
C THR A 46 -5.56 3.23 3.06
N LYS A 47 -4.35 3.68 2.71
CA LYS A 47 -3.43 2.96 1.82
C LYS A 47 -2.12 2.75 2.55
N GLU A 48 -1.68 1.51 2.59
CA GLU A 48 -0.40 1.13 3.17
C GLU A 48 0.63 0.99 2.06
N TYR A 49 1.82 1.53 2.32
CA TYR A 49 2.93 1.50 1.38
C TYR A 49 4.18 1.03 2.09
N VAL A 50 4.96 0.20 1.41
CA VAL A 50 6.30 -0.16 1.87
C VAL A 50 7.25 1.01 1.62
N GLY A 51 8.03 1.37 2.64
CA GLY A 51 9.05 2.41 2.57
C GLY A 51 10.41 1.86 2.95
N GLN A 52 11.47 2.39 2.33
CA GLN A 52 12.85 2.17 2.75
C GLN A 52 13.46 3.52 3.12
N MET A 53 14.34 3.50 4.12
CA MET A 53 15.08 4.68 4.54
C MET A 53 16.52 4.57 4.05
N SER A 54 17.06 5.68 3.56
CA SER A 54 18.48 5.83 3.23
C SER A 54 19.05 7.05 3.97
N GLY A 55 20.37 7.11 4.10
CA GLY A 55 21.03 8.31 4.59
C GLY A 55 20.71 9.51 3.69
N ILE A 56 20.57 10.69 4.27
CA ILE A 56 20.43 11.95 3.51
C ILE A 56 21.69 12.16 2.64
N ARG A 57 22.84 11.70 3.14
CA ARG A 57 24.11 11.77 2.45
C ARG A 57 25.02 10.64 2.89
N ASP A 58 25.35 9.75 1.97
CA ASP A 58 26.31 8.68 2.18
C ASP A 58 27.63 9.04 1.48
N ILE A 59 28.72 9.11 2.22
CA ILE A 59 30.05 9.41 1.68
C ILE A 59 30.99 8.26 2.01
N GLN A 60 31.65 7.74 0.99
CA GLN A 60 32.72 6.77 1.15
C GLN A 60 34.06 7.49 1.26
N VAL A 61 34.76 7.27 2.37
CA VAL A 61 36.12 7.80 2.56
C VAL A 61 37.10 6.90 1.83
N ARG A 62 37.82 7.45 0.84
CA ARG A 62 38.81 6.73 0.04
C ARG A 62 40.17 7.41 0.13
N ALA A 63 41.24 6.62 0.18
CA ALA A 63 42.60 7.14 0.10
C ALA A 63 42.84 7.71 -1.30
N ARG A 64 43.34 8.95 -1.37
CA ARG A 64 43.72 9.60 -2.64
C ARG A 64 45.16 9.30 -3.06
N VAL A 65 45.96 8.81 -2.13
CA VAL A 65 47.38 8.52 -2.28
C VAL A 65 47.66 7.13 -1.74
N GLY A 66 48.64 6.44 -2.33
CA GLY A 66 49.09 5.14 -1.87
C GLY A 66 49.97 5.25 -0.63
N GLY A 67 50.08 4.18 0.16
CA GLY A 67 50.98 4.14 1.30
C GLY A 67 50.46 3.27 2.43
N ILE A 68 51.26 3.16 3.49
CA ILE A 68 50.93 2.37 4.67
C ILE A 68 50.05 3.20 5.60
N LEU A 69 48.95 2.62 6.09
CA LEU A 69 48.10 3.24 7.09
C LEU A 69 48.79 3.16 8.47
N LEU A 70 49.17 4.31 9.02
CA LEU A 70 49.83 4.37 10.33
C LEU A 70 48.83 4.34 11.48
N LYS A 71 47.74 5.11 11.38
CA LYS A 71 46.78 5.26 12.49
C LYS A 71 45.40 5.70 12.02
N ARG A 72 44.39 5.21 12.72
CA ARG A 72 43.00 5.67 12.70
C ARG A 72 42.73 6.60 13.88
N TYR A 73 42.10 7.74 13.62
CA TYR A 73 41.94 8.85 14.57
C TYR A 73 40.49 9.06 15.06
N TYR A 74 39.55 8.23 14.62
CA TYR A 74 38.15 8.29 15.05
C TYR A 74 37.74 7.01 15.76
N THR A 75 36.71 7.12 16.61
CA THR A 75 36.01 6.00 17.22
C THR A 75 34.84 5.58 16.33
N GLU A 76 34.66 4.28 16.10
CA GLU A 76 33.56 3.77 15.28
C GLU A 76 32.20 4.13 15.91
N GLY A 77 31.24 4.51 15.07
CA GLY A 77 29.92 4.98 15.50
C GLY A 77 29.88 6.41 16.05
N ALA A 78 31.02 7.07 16.26
CA ALA A 78 31.05 8.46 16.71
C ALA A 78 30.77 9.45 15.56
N SER A 79 30.13 10.58 15.88
CA SER A 79 29.96 11.68 14.92
C SER A 79 31.28 12.39 14.64
N VAL A 80 31.57 12.62 13.37
CA VAL A 80 32.76 13.34 12.91
C VAL A 80 32.36 14.62 12.18
N LYS A 81 33.17 15.68 12.34
CA LYS A 81 32.98 16.94 11.63
C LYS A 81 33.71 16.92 10.30
N ALA A 82 33.26 17.72 9.34
CA ALA A 82 33.97 17.93 8.09
C ALA A 82 35.39 18.46 8.36
N GLY A 83 36.38 17.92 7.64
CA GLY A 83 37.80 18.28 7.80
C GLY A 83 38.51 17.61 8.98
N ALA A 84 37.82 16.80 9.80
CA ALA A 84 38.48 16.05 10.85
C ALA A 84 39.48 15.02 10.28
N LEU A 85 40.63 14.86 10.95
CA LEU A 85 41.60 13.83 10.61
C LEU A 85 41.01 12.45 10.94
N LEU A 86 40.79 11.63 9.92
CA LEU A 86 40.26 10.27 10.10
C LEU A 86 41.38 9.22 10.08
N PHE A 87 42.33 9.38 9.17
CA PHE A 87 43.39 8.43 8.90
C PHE A 87 44.71 9.16 8.63
N LYS A 88 45.82 8.61 9.12
CA LYS A 88 47.17 9.06 8.78
C LYS A 88 47.87 7.97 7.97
N ILE A 89 48.18 8.30 6.73
CA ILE A 89 49.05 7.51 5.86
C ILE A 89 50.49 7.94 6.12
N ASP A 90 51.43 7.03 5.97
CA ASP A 90 52.87 7.32 6.12
C ASP A 90 53.31 8.47 5.20
N PRO A 91 53.77 9.61 5.77
CA PRO A 91 54.18 10.75 4.97
C PRO A 91 55.61 10.63 4.46
N ALA A 92 56.43 9.70 4.93
CA ALA A 92 57.87 9.64 4.61
C ALA A 92 58.20 9.75 3.10
N PRO A 93 57.58 8.95 2.19
CA PRO A 93 57.88 9.06 0.76
C PRO A 93 57.43 10.39 0.16
N TYR A 94 56.32 10.95 0.64
CA TYR A 94 55.79 12.23 0.16
C TYR A 94 56.60 13.42 0.67
N GLN A 95 57.08 13.34 1.91
CA GLN A 95 57.93 14.35 2.51
C GLN A 95 59.29 14.41 1.80
N ALA A 96 59.91 13.27 1.54
CA ALA A 96 61.16 13.20 0.78
C ALA A 96 61.03 13.80 -0.63
N ALA A 97 59.95 13.47 -1.35
CA ALA A 97 59.69 14.03 -2.68
C ALA A 97 59.47 15.56 -2.64
N LEU A 98 58.78 16.05 -1.62
CA LEU A 98 58.54 17.47 -1.41
C LEU A 98 59.83 18.22 -1.06
N ASP A 99 60.69 17.65 -0.23
CA ASP A 99 61.98 18.26 0.11
C ASP A 99 62.93 18.28 -1.10
N GLN A 100 62.93 17.22 -1.92
CA GLN A 100 63.65 17.21 -3.20
C GLN A 100 63.14 18.31 -4.14
N ALA A 101 61.83 18.46 -4.30
CA ALA A 101 61.24 19.49 -5.16
C ALA A 101 61.58 20.91 -4.68
N ARG A 102 61.55 21.14 -3.36
CA ARG A 102 61.96 22.42 -2.75
C ARG A 102 63.43 22.74 -3.02
N GLY A 103 64.31 21.75 -2.93
CA GLY A 103 65.73 21.91 -3.26
C GLY A 103 65.97 22.27 -4.73
N GLN A 104 65.16 21.72 -5.64
CA GLN A 104 65.23 22.09 -7.06
C GLN A 104 64.76 23.53 -7.30
N VAL A 105 63.69 23.96 -6.63
CA VAL A 105 63.19 25.33 -6.70
C VAL A 105 64.22 26.32 -6.16
N SER A 106 64.84 26.04 -5.00
CA SER A 106 65.85 26.93 -4.42
C SER A 106 67.09 27.04 -5.30
N LEU A 107 67.56 25.93 -5.88
CA LEU A 107 68.65 25.94 -6.84
C LEU A 107 68.32 26.76 -8.09
N ALA A 108 67.11 26.62 -8.63
CA ALA A 108 66.67 27.39 -9.78
C ALA A 108 66.57 28.88 -9.49
N GLN A 109 66.05 29.26 -8.32
CA GLN A 109 66.00 30.65 -7.86
C GLN A 109 67.41 31.25 -7.71
N ALA A 110 68.34 30.49 -7.15
CA ALA A 110 69.74 30.92 -7.01
C ALA A 110 70.47 31.05 -8.35
N ARG A 111 70.05 30.32 -9.38
CA ARG A 111 70.61 30.42 -10.74
C ARG A 111 69.99 31.54 -11.59
N TYR A 112 68.79 32.01 -11.22
CA TYR A 112 68.06 33.03 -11.97
C TYR A 112 68.49 34.45 -11.61
N ILE A 113 69.07 34.63 -10.42
CA ILE A 113 69.76 35.85 -9.98
C ILE A 113 71.20 35.83 -10.54
#